data_AF-A0AAV2BGT3-F1
#
_entry.id   AF-A0AAV2BGT3-F1
#
_cell.length_a   1.000
_cell.length_b   1.000
_cell.length_c   1.000
_cell.angle_alpha   90.00
_cell.angle_beta   90.00
_cell.angle_gamma   90.00
#
_symmetry.space_group_name_H-M   'P 1'
#
loop_
_entity.id
_entity.type
_entity.pdbx_description
1 polymer ?
#
loop_
_entity_poly.entity_id
_entity_poly.type
_entity_poly.pdbx_seq_one_letter_code
_entity_poly.pdbx_strand_id
1 'polypeptide(L)'
;MPRSKKYFLLFWGLLETWVFSGSILGWSALHYMLKQEGVYGHLCMPIEIPSLNASSASLTAPALTPVEEMEEAVLPSVQIRLAHDVGCVAQDKVLNLAYTIGIFCVGFSAFIWGFLIDRLGLRIIRLLLNCLITTGTILLSVTTKETSYLVFPALTLMCLAGVPLRLANMQIANLFPARRSTVITLYSGAFTASASIFIFTKIRQKKR
;
A
#
# COMPACT_ATOMS: atom_id res chain seq x y z
N MET A 1 33.04 -14.38 13.77
CA MET A 1 32.30 -13.12 14.06
C MET A 1 31.96 -13.09 15.55
N PRO A 2 32.31 -12.02 16.30
CA PRO A 2 32.01 -11.90 17.73
C PRO A 2 30.51 -11.88 18.01
N ARG A 3 30.09 -12.40 19.16
CA ARG A 3 28.66 -12.57 19.54
C ARG A 3 27.88 -11.25 19.47
N SER A 4 28.45 -10.15 19.95
CA SER A 4 27.83 -8.81 19.91
C SER A 4 27.41 -8.38 18.50
N LYS A 5 28.28 -8.58 17.49
CA LYS A 5 27.98 -8.22 16.10
C LYS A 5 26.82 -9.05 15.52
N LYS A 6 26.67 -10.31 15.91
CA LYS A 6 25.55 -11.16 15.46
C LYS A 6 24.21 -10.64 15.98
N TYR A 7 24.13 -10.34 17.27
CA TYR A 7 22.91 -9.80 17.87
C TYR A 7 22.60 -8.39 17.38
N PHE A 8 23.62 -7.56 17.16
CA PHE A 8 23.43 -6.25 16.54
C PHE A 8 22.83 -6.37 15.13
N LEU A 9 23.37 -7.25 14.28
CA LEU A 9 22.83 -7.51 12.93
C LEU A 9 21.40 -8.04 12.97
N LEU A 10 21.09 -8.92 13.93
CA LEU A 10 19.74 -9.44 14.12
C LEU A 10 18.76 -8.34 14.52
N PHE A 11 19.12 -7.54 15.53
CA PHE A 11 18.28 -6.44 16.00
C PHE A 11 18.04 -5.40 14.90
N TRP A 12 19.11 -4.99 14.20
CA TRP A 12 19.02 -4.03 13.10
C TRP A 12 18.17 -4.57 11.95
N GLY A 13 18.34 -5.83 11.55
CA GLY A 13 17.51 -6.44 10.52
C GLY A 13 16.04 -6.54 10.91
N LEU A 14 15.73 -6.83 12.18
CA LEU A 14 14.36 -6.82 12.68
C LEU A 14 13.75 -5.42 12.64
N LEU A 15 14.53 -4.41 13.02
CA LEU A 15 14.11 -3.00 12.93
C LEU A 15 13.83 -2.58 11.48
N GLU A 16 14.74 -2.90 10.54
CA GLU A 16 14.54 -2.67 9.10
C GLU A 16 13.26 -3.33 8.59
N THR A 17 13.03 -4.59 8.98
CA THR A 17 11.84 -5.36 8.58
C THR A 17 10.56 -4.77 9.17
N TRP A 18 10.62 -4.27 10.41
CA TRP A 18 9.48 -3.66 11.06
C TRP A 18 9.11 -2.31 10.46
N VAL A 19 10.10 -1.47 10.12
CA VAL A 19 9.87 -0.11 9.58
C VAL A 19 9.46 -0.14 8.10
N PHE A 20 10.19 -0.89 7.25
CA PHE A 20 10.03 -0.75 5.80
C PHE A 20 9.01 -1.71 5.17
N SER A 21 8.67 -2.79 5.87
CA SER A 21 7.82 -3.84 5.31
C SER A 21 6.32 -3.65 5.61
N GLY A 22 5.97 -2.64 6.42
CA GLY A 22 4.59 -2.30 6.81
C GLY A 22 3.69 -1.93 5.64
N SER A 23 4.25 -1.38 4.59
CA SER A 23 3.52 -0.73 3.51
C SER A 23 2.71 -1.69 2.63
N ILE A 24 3.10 -2.96 2.56
CA ILE A 24 2.40 -3.98 1.76
C ILE A 24 1.23 -4.56 2.56
N LEU A 25 1.47 -5.02 3.79
CA LEU A 25 0.41 -5.61 4.64
C LEU A 25 -0.56 -4.55 5.17
N GLY A 26 -0.09 -3.34 5.37
CA GLY A 26 -0.88 -2.20 5.80
C GLY A 26 -1.57 -1.47 4.66
N TRP A 27 -1.72 -2.06 3.46
CA TRP A 27 -2.38 -1.41 2.32
C TRP A 27 -3.72 -0.78 2.71
N SER A 28 -4.56 -1.48 3.47
CA SER A 28 -5.85 -0.93 3.92
C SER A 28 -5.70 0.37 4.72
N ALA A 29 -4.67 0.48 5.56
CA ALA A 29 -4.40 1.68 6.35
C ALA A 29 -3.76 2.79 5.50
N LEU A 30 -2.80 2.43 4.63
CA LEU A 30 -2.15 3.36 3.71
C LEU A 30 -3.16 3.95 2.72
N HIS A 31 -4.01 3.12 2.15
CA HIS A 31 -5.07 3.49 1.23
C HIS A 31 -6.04 4.49 1.87
N TYR A 32 -6.47 4.21 3.11
CA TYR A 32 -7.27 5.14 3.90
C TYR A 32 -6.54 6.48 4.13
N MET A 33 -5.25 6.43 4.47
CA MET A 33 -4.46 7.64 4.70
C MET A 33 -4.28 8.48 3.42
N LEU A 34 -4.04 7.85 2.27
CA LEU A 34 -3.95 8.54 0.97
C LEU A 34 -5.27 9.23 0.60
N LYS A 35 -6.40 8.61 0.94
CA LYS A 35 -7.72 9.24 0.79
C LYS A 35 -7.87 10.47 1.68
N GLN A 36 -7.45 10.40 2.95
CA GLN A 36 -7.48 11.54 3.86
C GLN A 36 -6.61 12.72 3.41
N GLU A 37 -5.45 12.43 2.81
CA GLU A 37 -4.58 13.44 2.21
C GLU A 37 -5.16 14.02 0.90
N GLY A 38 -6.27 13.48 0.40
CA GLY A 38 -6.95 13.91 -0.82
C GLY A 38 -6.21 13.56 -2.11
N VAL A 39 -5.32 12.56 -2.07
CA VAL A 39 -4.59 12.05 -3.24
C VAL A 39 -5.58 11.47 -4.24
N TYR A 40 -5.56 11.92 -5.49
CA TYR A 40 -6.59 11.64 -6.50
C TYR A 40 -8.02 12.12 -6.16
N GLY A 41 -8.18 13.04 -5.20
CA GLY A 41 -9.49 13.61 -4.86
C GLY A 41 -10.17 14.33 -6.03
N HIS A 42 -9.41 14.82 -7.00
CA HIS A 42 -9.94 15.46 -8.22
C HIS A 42 -10.78 14.52 -9.11
N LEU A 43 -10.58 13.21 -9.00
CA LEU A 43 -11.38 12.21 -9.73
C LEU A 43 -12.79 12.07 -9.16
N CYS A 44 -13.01 12.56 -7.95
CA CYS A 44 -14.30 12.60 -7.31
C CYS A 44 -15.02 13.89 -7.73
N MET A 45 -15.56 13.90 -8.95
CA MET A 45 -16.43 15.00 -9.37
C MET A 45 -17.68 15.04 -8.47
N PRO A 46 -18.11 16.22 -8.03
CA PRO A 46 -19.46 16.36 -7.51
C PRO A 46 -20.42 16.07 -8.64
N ILE A 47 -21.35 15.15 -8.41
CA ILE A 47 -22.52 15.02 -9.28
C ILE A 47 -23.27 16.34 -9.13
N GLU A 48 -23.17 17.21 -10.13
CA GLU A 48 -24.11 18.32 -10.30
C GLU A 48 -25.48 17.68 -10.53
N ILE A 49 -26.28 17.59 -9.46
CA ILE A 49 -27.72 17.41 -9.60
C ILE A 49 -28.19 18.73 -10.20
N PRO A 50 -28.69 18.78 -11.44
CA PRO A 50 -29.42 19.96 -11.88
C PRO A 50 -30.55 20.11 -10.87
N SER A 51 -30.54 21.19 -10.10
CA SER A 51 -31.62 21.52 -9.18
C SER A 51 -32.93 21.29 -9.92
N LEU A 52 -33.81 20.46 -9.35
CA LEU A 52 -35.20 20.38 -9.73
C LEU A 52 -35.75 21.81 -9.78
N ASN A 53 -35.70 22.43 -10.95
CA ASN A 53 -36.41 23.65 -11.20
C ASN A 53 -37.87 23.22 -11.25
N ALA A 54 -38.63 23.61 -10.25
CA ALA A 54 -40.04 23.32 -10.15
C ALA A 54 -40.75 23.89 -11.39
N SER A 55 -41.07 23.04 -12.36
CA SER A 55 -42.06 23.32 -13.39
C SER A 55 -42.40 22.03 -14.14
N SER A 56 -43.58 21.53 -13.81
CA SER A 56 -44.38 20.51 -14.47
C SER A 56 -44.31 20.49 -16.00
N ALA A 57 -44.11 19.32 -16.61
CA ALA A 57 -44.80 18.93 -17.85
C ALA A 57 -44.66 17.42 -18.10
N SER A 58 -45.82 16.78 -18.24
CA SER A 58 -46.11 15.39 -18.63
C SER A 58 -45.53 14.97 -19.99
N LEU A 59 -45.34 13.67 -20.21
CA LEU A 59 -46.09 12.85 -21.20
C LEU A 59 -45.49 11.42 -21.37
N THR A 60 -46.27 10.42 -20.94
CA THR A 60 -46.58 9.12 -21.59
C THR A 60 -45.48 8.23 -22.20
N ALA A 61 -45.38 6.99 -21.70
CA ALA A 61 -44.71 5.84 -22.32
C ALA A 61 -45.52 5.23 -23.49
N PRO A 62 -44.90 4.46 -24.41
CA PRO A 62 -45.02 2.99 -24.32
C PRO A 62 -43.80 2.14 -24.78
N ALA A 63 -43.60 0.98 -24.12
CA ALA A 63 -43.26 -0.40 -24.61
C ALA A 63 -42.03 -0.63 -25.57
N LEU A 64 -41.12 -1.62 -25.49
CA LEU A 64 -41.02 -3.00 -24.93
C LEU A 64 -39.54 -3.47 -24.73
N THR A 65 -39.27 -4.12 -23.57
CA THR A 65 -38.54 -5.40 -23.27
C THR A 65 -37.03 -5.63 -23.64
N PRO A 66 -36.35 -6.67 -23.10
CA PRO A 66 -35.96 -6.87 -21.69
C PRO A 66 -34.48 -7.33 -21.52
N VAL A 67 -33.77 -6.90 -20.47
CA VAL A 67 -32.65 -7.68 -19.90
C VAL A 67 -32.79 -7.67 -18.39
N GLU A 68 -32.78 -8.88 -17.84
CA GLU A 68 -33.18 -9.27 -16.50
C GLU A 68 -32.35 -8.63 -15.36
N GLU A 69 -33.09 -8.50 -14.25
CA GLU A 69 -32.81 -8.18 -12.84
C GLU A 69 -31.46 -8.69 -12.28
N MET A 70 -30.80 -7.98 -11.35
CA MET A 70 -31.29 -7.86 -9.97
C MET A 70 -31.02 -6.47 -9.36
N GLU A 71 -32.12 -5.85 -8.98
CA GLU A 71 -32.27 -4.58 -8.29
C GLU A 71 -32.45 -4.85 -6.79
N GLU A 72 -31.76 -4.10 -5.95
CA GLU A 72 -32.42 -3.57 -4.74
C GLU A 72 -32.06 -2.09 -4.63
N ALA A 73 -32.97 -1.29 -5.19
CA ALA A 73 -32.99 0.15 -5.09
C ALA A 73 -33.57 0.56 -3.74
N VAL A 74 -32.77 1.21 -2.89
CA VAL A 74 -33.29 2.03 -1.78
C VAL A 74 -32.56 3.38 -1.72
N LEU A 75 -33.29 4.40 -2.19
CA LEU A 75 -33.25 5.84 -1.93
C LEU A 75 -32.05 6.70 -2.40
N PRO A 76 -32.22 7.67 -3.34
CA PRO A 76 -31.11 8.35 -4.03
C PRO A 76 -30.60 9.66 -3.40
N SER A 77 -31.17 10.13 -2.28
CA SER A 77 -30.94 11.52 -1.82
C SER A 77 -30.19 11.68 -0.49
N VAL A 78 -29.97 10.60 0.28
CA VAL A 78 -29.28 10.68 1.59
C VAL A 78 -27.78 10.34 1.49
N GLN A 79 -27.36 9.61 0.45
CA GLN A 79 -25.96 9.14 0.30
C GLN A 79 -24.94 10.26 0.00
N ILE A 80 -25.37 11.44 -0.46
CA ILE A 80 -24.48 12.37 -1.17
C ILE A 80 -23.67 13.27 -0.22
N ARG A 81 -24.13 13.51 1.02
CA ARG A 81 -23.36 14.31 2.00
C ARG A 81 -22.26 13.51 2.72
N LEU A 82 -22.37 12.18 2.79
CA LEU A 82 -21.39 11.31 3.47
C LEU A 82 -20.25 10.83 2.55
N ALA A 83 -20.48 10.75 1.24
CA ALA A 83 -19.46 10.28 0.29
C ALA A 83 -18.33 11.29 0.05
N HIS A 84 -18.57 12.58 0.30
CA HIS A 84 -17.56 13.63 0.09
C HIS A 84 -16.42 13.60 1.13
N ASP A 85 -16.60 12.88 2.26
CA ASP A 85 -15.63 12.90 3.37
C ASP A 85 -14.74 11.65 3.45
N VAL A 86 -14.95 10.62 2.59
CA VAL A 86 -14.21 9.33 2.66
C VAL A 86 -13.74 8.78 1.29
N GLY A 87 -13.87 9.55 0.21
CA GLY A 87 -13.34 9.21 -1.12
C GLY A 87 -14.34 8.46 -2.02
N CYS A 88 -14.05 8.42 -3.33
CA CYS A 88 -14.97 7.91 -4.36
C CYS A 88 -14.49 6.62 -5.04
N VAL A 89 -15.41 5.92 -5.71
CA VAL A 89 -15.13 4.69 -6.47
C VAL A 89 -14.04 4.88 -7.54
N ALA A 90 -13.98 6.04 -8.18
CA ALA A 90 -12.94 6.34 -9.18
C ALA A 90 -11.54 6.42 -8.53
N GLN A 91 -11.44 7.06 -7.36
CA GLN A 91 -10.21 7.13 -6.57
C GLN A 91 -9.76 5.74 -6.11
N ASP A 92 -10.70 4.91 -5.64
CA ASP A 92 -10.44 3.52 -5.27
C ASP A 92 -9.87 2.70 -6.43
N LYS A 93 -10.41 2.86 -7.65
CA LYS A 93 -9.93 2.15 -8.83
C LYS A 93 -8.46 2.47 -9.14
N VAL A 94 -8.09 3.75 -9.13
CA VAL A 94 -6.71 4.17 -9.46
C VAL A 94 -5.72 3.75 -8.37
N LEU A 95 -6.06 3.89 -7.09
CA LEU A 95 -5.19 3.47 -5.99
C LEU A 95 -5.00 1.95 -5.96
N ASN A 96 -6.07 1.18 -6.14
CA ASN A 96 -5.97 -0.28 -6.23
C ASN A 96 -5.20 -0.73 -7.48
N LEU A 97 -5.31 -0.02 -8.60
CA LEU A 97 -4.49 -0.28 -9.79
C LEU A 97 -2.99 -0.10 -9.48
N ALA A 98 -2.61 1.00 -8.82
CA ALA A 98 -1.22 1.24 -8.44
C ALA A 98 -0.66 0.12 -7.54
N TYR A 99 -1.44 -0.30 -6.54
CA TYR A 99 -1.07 -1.43 -5.67
C TYR A 99 -0.93 -2.75 -6.44
N THR A 100 -1.88 -3.01 -7.34
CA THR A 100 -1.91 -4.21 -8.18
C THR A 100 -0.67 -4.29 -9.08
N ILE A 101 -0.30 -3.20 -9.75
CA ILE A 101 0.92 -3.11 -10.56
C ILE A 101 2.15 -3.40 -9.68
N GLY A 102 2.21 -2.80 -8.49
CA GLY A 102 3.29 -3.02 -7.53
C GLY A 102 3.46 -4.51 -7.19
N ILE A 103 2.38 -5.21 -6.83
CA ILE A 103 2.42 -6.65 -6.51
C ILE A 103 2.83 -7.49 -7.73
N PHE A 104 2.33 -7.19 -8.92
CA PHE A 104 2.73 -7.90 -10.13
C PHE A 104 4.24 -7.81 -10.37
N CYS A 105 4.84 -6.63 -10.13
CA CYS A 105 6.29 -6.43 -10.24
C CYS A 105 7.09 -7.23 -9.21
N VAL A 106 6.52 -7.60 -8.06
CA VAL A 106 7.20 -8.42 -7.04
C VAL A 106 7.59 -9.79 -7.59
N GLY A 107 6.68 -10.43 -8.32
CA GLY A 107 6.89 -11.80 -8.83
C GLY A 107 8.10 -11.89 -9.76
N PHE A 108 8.16 -11.00 -10.75
CA PHE A 108 9.29 -10.93 -11.68
C PHE A 108 10.60 -10.55 -10.98
N SER A 109 10.51 -9.66 -9.99
CA SER A 109 11.67 -9.16 -9.28
C SER A 109 12.27 -10.16 -8.30
N ALA A 110 11.44 -11.05 -7.72
CA ALA A 110 11.94 -12.12 -6.87
C ALA A 110 12.94 -13.03 -7.62
N PHE A 111 12.69 -13.31 -8.90
CA PHE A 111 13.60 -14.07 -9.74
C PHE A 111 14.92 -13.33 -9.98
N ILE A 112 14.85 -12.06 -10.39
CA ILE A 112 16.02 -11.22 -10.67
C ILE A 112 16.89 -11.06 -9.42
N TRP A 113 16.28 -10.66 -8.30
CA TRP A 113 17.00 -10.45 -7.05
C TRP A 113 17.54 -11.74 -6.49
N GLY A 114 16.86 -12.88 -6.68
CA GLY A 114 17.38 -14.20 -6.32
C GLY A 114 18.71 -14.50 -7.02
N PHE A 115 18.73 -14.39 -8.35
CA PHE A 115 19.95 -14.58 -9.13
C PHE A 115 21.06 -13.61 -8.74
N LEU A 116 20.70 -12.35 -8.45
CA LEU A 116 21.67 -11.33 -8.09
C LEU A 116 22.27 -11.53 -6.69
N ILE A 117 21.53 -12.11 -5.75
CA ILE A 117 22.03 -12.51 -4.42
C ILE A 117 23.12 -13.58 -4.55
N ASP A 118 22.95 -14.53 -5.46
CA ASP A 118 23.92 -15.60 -5.68
C ASP A 118 25.23 -15.07 -6.29
N ARG A 119 25.17 -14.00 -7.09
CA ARG A 119 26.35 -13.43 -7.79
C ARG A 119 27.04 -12.30 -7.03
N LEU A 120 26.31 -11.30 -6.56
CA LEU A 120 26.86 -10.09 -5.91
C LEU A 120 27.00 -10.26 -4.39
N GLY A 121 26.45 -11.33 -3.84
CA GLY A 121 26.47 -11.62 -2.42
C GLY A 121 25.48 -10.76 -1.62
N LEU A 122 25.16 -11.25 -0.42
CA LEU A 122 24.08 -10.71 0.40
C LEU A 122 24.27 -9.25 0.83
N ARG A 123 25.51 -8.80 1.03
CA ARG A 123 25.79 -7.45 1.57
C ARG A 123 25.43 -6.34 0.58
N ILE A 124 25.87 -6.48 -0.67
CA ILE A 124 25.63 -5.47 -1.70
C ILE A 124 24.14 -5.40 -2.02
N ILE A 125 23.49 -6.55 -2.14
CA ILE A 125 22.05 -6.61 -2.40
C ILE A 125 21.24 -5.98 -1.28
N ARG A 126 21.57 -6.25 -0.02
CA ARG A 126 20.87 -5.61 1.10
C ARG A 126 20.99 -4.08 1.07
N LEU A 127 22.15 -3.54 0.67
CA LEU A 127 22.31 -2.09 0.51
C LEU A 127 21.45 -1.55 -0.64
N LEU A 128 21.49 -2.20 -1.81
CA LEU A 128 20.69 -1.79 -2.97
C LEU A 128 19.17 -1.81 -2.69
N LEU A 129 18.70 -2.87 -2.02
CA LEU A 129 17.30 -3.01 -1.64
C LEU A 129 16.88 -1.96 -0.60
N ASN A 130 17.74 -1.67 0.39
CA ASN A 130 17.50 -0.59 1.34
C ASN A 130 17.45 0.78 0.65
N CYS A 131 18.33 1.03 -0.33
CA CYS A 131 18.28 2.26 -1.12
C CYS A 131 16.96 2.37 -1.89
N LEU A 132 16.54 1.32 -2.58
CA LEU A 132 15.27 1.31 -3.33
C LEU A 132 14.05 1.56 -2.43
N ILE A 133 13.97 0.87 -1.28
CA ILE A 133 12.84 1.02 -0.38
C ILE A 133 12.83 2.40 0.27
N THR A 134 14.00 2.94 0.62
CA THR A 134 14.14 4.29 1.15
C THR A 134 13.66 5.31 0.11
N THR A 135 14.11 5.20 -1.14
CA THR A 135 13.64 6.06 -2.25
C THR A 135 12.12 5.96 -2.41
N GLY A 136 11.56 4.75 -2.42
CA GLY A 136 10.11 4.55 -2.51
C GLY A 136 9.34 5.20 -1.35
N THR A 137 9.82 5.06 -0.11
CA THR A 137 9.20 5.70 1.06
C THR A 137 9.32 7.22 1.04
N ILE A 138 10.43 7.78 0.55
CA ILE A 138 10.61 9.22 0.38
C ILE A 138 9.63 9.74 -0.67
N LEU A 139 9.50 9.06 -1.82
CA LEU A 139 8.52 9.41 -2.86
C LEU A 139 7.08 9.40 -2.31
N LEU A 140 6.74 8.39 -1.51
CA LEU A 140 5.45 8.32 -0.84
C LEU A 140 5.24 9.48 0.15
N SER A 141 6.29 9.85 0.89
CA SER A 141 6.23 10.94 1.87
C SER A 141 6.07 12.34 1.25
N VAL A 142 6.53 12.54 0.02
CA VAL A 142 6.38 13.82 -0.72
C VAL A 142 5.12 13.85 -1.58
N THR A 143 4.32 12.79 -1.56
CA THR A 143 3.06 12.73 -2.30
C THR A 143 2.06 13.70 -1.69
N THR A 144 1.57 14.61 -2.52
CA THR A 144 0.53 15.59 -2.18
C THR A 144 -0.60 15.49 -3.19
N LYS A 145 -1.66 16.31 -3.02
CA LYS A 145 -2.79 16.37 -3.96
C LYS A 145 -2.35 16.68 -5.40
N GLU A 146 -1.40 17.61 -5.56
CA GLU A 146 -0.86 18.02 -6.86
C GLU A 146 0.07 16.96 -7.46
N THR A 147 0.85 16.27 -6.62
CA THR A 147 1.80 15.23 -7.02
C THR A 147 1.24 13.81 -6.88
N SER A 148 -0.06 13.63 -7.10
CA SER A 148 -0.74 12.33 -6.90
C SER A 148 -0.15 11.20 -7.76
N TYR A 149 0.42 11.51 -8.94
CA TYR A 149 1.02 10.53 -9.84
C TYR A 149 2.28 9.84 -9.28
N LEU A 150 2.92 10.39 -8.23
CA LEU A 150 4.08 9.80 -7.57
C LEU A 150 3.75 8.51 -6.82
N VAL A 151 2.47 8.25 -6.52
CA VAL A 151 2.04 7.01 -5.84
C VAL A 151 2.43 5.77 -6.64
N PHE A 152 2.32 5.81 -7.97
CA PHE A 152 2.68 4.69 -8.84
C PHE A 152 4.16 4.27 -8.70
N PRO A 153 5.14 5.15 -8.95
CA PRO A 153 6.54 4.79 -8.78
C PRO A 153 6.91 4.52 -7.31
N ALA A 154 6.29 5.22 -6.35
CA ALA A 154 6.53 4.98 -4.93
C ALA A 154 6.17 3.54 -4.53
N LEU A 155 4.92 3.12 -4.80
CA LEU A 155 4.45 1.78 -4.47
C LEU A 155 5.20 0.71 -5.26
N THR A 156 5.52 0.96 -6.53
CA THR A 156 6.27 0.01 -7.35
C THR A 156 7.67 -0.23 -6.77
N LEU A 157 8.43 0.81 -6.44
CA LEU A 157 9.78 0.68 -5.86
C LEU A 157 9.75 -0.02 -4.49
N MET A 158 8.75 0.30 -3.66
CA MET A 158 8.58 -0.33 -2.35
C MET A 158 8.26 -1.81 -2.46
N CYS A 159 7.37 -2.19 -3.38
CA CYS A 159 7.04 -3.59 -3.65
C CYS A 159 8.23 -4.35 -4.24
N LEU A 160 8.95 -3.75 -5.20
CA LEU A 160 10.12 -4.33 -5.87
C LEU A 160 11.21 -4.77 -4.88
N ALA A 161 11.42 -3.97 -3.84
CA ALA A 161 12.49 -4.19 -2.87
C ALA A 161 12.02 -4.89 -1.58
N GLY A 162 10.76 -4.75 -1.19
CA GLY A 162 10.27 -5.21 0.11
C GLY A 162 10.38 -6.71 0.33
N VAL A 163 9.91 -7.52 -0.62
CA VAL A 163 9.95 -8.99 -0.51
C VAL A 163 11.39 -9.53 -0.57
N PRO A 164 12.25 -9.12 -1.54
CA PRO A 164 13.65 -9.52 -1.55
C PRO A 164 14.42 -9.11 -0.29
N LEU A 165 14.14 -7.92 0.28
CA LEU A 165 14.81 -7.46 1.50
C LEU A 165 14.45 -8.35 2.69
N ARG A 166 13.19 -8.78 2.79
CA ARG A 166 12.74 -9.75 3.80
C ARG A 166 13.46 -11.09 3.65
N LEU A 167 13.56 -11.62 2.43
CA LEU A 167 14.28 -12.88 2.17
C LEU A 167 15.76 -12.75 2.54
N ALA A 168 16.40 -11.64 2.18
CA ALA A 168 17.79 -11.35 2.53
C ALA A 168 17.99 -11.24 4.06
N ASN A 169 17.04 -10.65 4.78
CA ASN A 169 17.08 -10.55 6.24
C ASN A 169 16.90 -11.92 6.92
N MET A 170 16.07 -12.80 6.37
CA MET A 170 15.94 -14.18 6.87
C MET A 170 17.23 -14.99 6.77
N GLN A 171 18.12 -14.68 5.82
CA GLN A 171 19.43 -15.33 5.73
C GLN A 171 20.33 -15.04 6.95
N ILE A 172 20.04 -13.99 7.73
CA ILE A 172 20.73 -13.71 9.01
C ILE A 172 20.53 -14.87 10.00
N ALA A 173 19.45 -15.64 9.88
CA ALA A 173 19.21 -16.83 10.69
C ALA A 173 20.33 -17.88 10.57
N ASN A 174 21.05 -17.91 9.44
CA ASN A 174 22.17 -18.82 9.24
C ASN A 174 23.35 -18.52 10.19
N LEU A 175 23.42 -17.32 10.79
CA LEU A 175 24.41 -16.98 11.81
C LEU A 175 24.13 -17.65 13.17
N PHE A 176 22.91 -18.18 13.36
CA PHE A 176 22.39 -18.80 14.57
C PHE A 176 21.90 -20.24 14.28
N PRO A 177 22.78 -21.18 13.90
CA PRO A 177 22.37 -22.51 13.46
C PRO A 177 21.51 -23.26 14.48
N ALA A 178 21.81 -23.14 15.79
CA ALA A 178 21.03 -23.76 16.86
C ALA A 178 19.62 -23.17 17.06
N ARG A 179 19.35 -21.95 16.57
CA ARG A 179 18.07 -21.24 16.75
C ARG A 179 17.54 -20.68 15.43
N ARG A 180 17.91 -21.30 14.30
CA ARG A 180 17.63 -20.79 12.95
C ARG A 180 16.12 -20.61 12.73
N SER A 181 15.33 -21.62 13.07
CA SER A 181 13.87 -21.57 12.96
C SER A 181 13.27 -20.42 13.78
N THR A 182 13.68 -20.28 15.04
CA THR A 182 13.24 -19.18 15.91
C THR A 182 13.53 -17.80 15.31
N VAL A 183 14.72 -17.61 14.73
CA VAL A 183 15.08 -16.34 14.09
C VAL A 183 14.22 -16.07 12.84
N ILE A 184 13.97 -17.08 12.02
CA ILE A 184 13.10 -16.95 10.83
C ILE A 184 11.67 -16.61 11.25
N THR A 185 11.13 -17.29 12.27
CA THR A 185 9.80 -17.02 12.82
C THR A 185 9.72 -15.60 13.38
N LEU A 186 10.76 -15.13 14.06
CA LEU A 186 10.82 -13.76 14.58
C LEU A 186 10.76 -12.71 13.45
N TYR A 187 11.45 -12.95 12.33
CA TYR A 187 11.35 -12.09 11.14
C TYR A 187 9.95 -12.09 10.52
N SER A 188 9.29 -13.25 10.43
CA SER A 188 7.90 -13.32 9.96
C SER A 188 6.93 -12.62 10.91
N GLY A 189 7.11 -12.75 12.23
CA GLY A 189 6.33 -12.02 13.23
C GLY A 189 6.52 -10.52 13.12
N ALA A 190 7.77 -10.05 13.00
CA ALA A 190 8.08 -8.63 12.79
C ALA A 190 7.47 -8.10 11.48
N PHE A 191 7.48 -8.91 10.41
CA PHE A 191 6.83 -8.59 9.16
C PHE A 191 5.32 -8.43 9.34
N THR A 192 4.62 -9.38 9.96
CA THR A 192 3.17 -9.25 10.23
C THR A 192 2.85 -8.05 11.14
N ALA A 193 3.69 -7.77 12.14
CA ALA A 193 3.51 -6.67 13.07
C ALA A 193 3.78 -5.28 12.45
N SER A 194 4.43 -5.20 11.29
CA SER A 194 4.85 -3.92 10.67
C SER A 194 3.69 -2.98 10.32
N ALA A 195 2.46 -3.50 10.13
CA ALA A 195 1.25 -2.68 9.92
C ALA A 195 0.96 -1.74 11.12
N SER A 196 1.47 -2.06 12.31
CA SER A 196 1.38 -1.18 13.49
C SER A 196 2.00 0.20 13.28
N ILE A 197 2.95 0.35 12.34
CA ILE A 197 3.58 1.64 12.01
C ILE A 197 2.53 2.70 11.63
N PHE A 198 1.45 2.31 10.93
CA PHE A 198 0.37 3.21 10.54
C PHE A 198 -0.50 3.66 11.72
N ILE A 199 -0.57 2.87 12.79
CA ILE A 199 -1.24 3.28 14.02
C ILE A 199 -0.44 4.40 14.68
N PHE A 200 0.89 4.28 14.72
CA PHE A 200 1.77 5.32 15.26
C PHE A 200 1.69 6.63 14.46
N THR A 201 1.64 6.56 13.12
CA THR A 201 1.47 7.78 12.30
C THR A 201 0.11 8.43 12.52
N LYS A 202 -0.96 7.63 12.62
CA LYS A 202 -2.31 8.13 12.92
C LYS A 202 -2.41 8.81 14.29
N ILE A 203 -1.76 8.25 15.32
CA ILE A 203 -1.70 8.87 16.66
C ILE A 203 -0.99 10.22 16.59
N ARG A 204 0.09 10.33 15.82
CA ARG A 204 0.78 11.62 15.62
C ARG A 204 -0.07 12.63 14.86
N GLN A 205 -0.78 12.21 13.80
CA GLN A 205 -1.66 13.08 13.03
C GLN A 205 -2.80 13.64 13.90
N LYS A 206 -3.38 12.84 14.81
CA LYS A 206 -4.43 13.30 15.73
C LYS A 206 -3.98 14.37 16.73
N LYS A 207 -2.67 14.49 16.98
CA LYS A 207 -2.10 15.47 17.94
C LYS A 207 -1.73 16.80 17.26
N ARG A 208 -1.77 16.86 15.93
CA ARG A 208 -1.51 18.05 15.14
C ARG A 208 -2.83 18.75 14.83
#